data_AF-A0A4Y7KZT4-F1
#
_entry.id   AF-A0A4Y7KZT4-F1
#
_cell.length_a   1.000
_cell.length_b   1.000
_cell.length_c   1.000
_cell.angle_alpha   90.00
_cell.angle_beta   90.00
_cell.angle_gamma   90.00
#
_symmetry.space_group_name_H-M   'P 1'
#
loop_
_entity.id
_entity.type
_entity.pdbx_description
1 polymer ?
#
loop_
_entity_poly.entity_id
_entity_poly.type
_entity_poly.pdbx_seq_one_letter_code
_entity_poly.pdbx_strand_id
1 'polypeptide(L)'
;MYRNFNSDWTCNDLKNCECDVVEVLEVYDVCWLIVLVLAQVAGFETVFKAKREAGHDYIMGIPWIELFRFSHQLPAFRFTEVRYGSLRGCLELHHKSMPACLFPLK
;
A
#
# COMPACT_ATOMS: atom_id res chain seq x y z
N MET A 1 1.95 3.87 2.90
CA MET A 1 3.27 3.81 3.57
C MET A 1 4.20 4.77 2.87
N TYR A 2 4.85 5.69 3.58
CA TYR A 2 5.79 6.63 2.98
C TYR A 2 7.09 5.93 2.53
N ARG A 3 7.53 6.14 1.29
CA ARG A 3 8.74 5.48 0.74
C ARG A 3 10.02 5.94 1.41
N ASN A 4 10.25 7.25 1.47
CA ASN A 4 11.52 7.86 1.90
C ASN A 4 11.37 8.65 3.20
N PHE A 5 10.50 8.18 4.10
CA PHE A 5 10.22 8.89 5.35
C PHE A 5 11.50 9.21 6.12
N ASN A 6 11.57 10.42 6.66
CA ASN A 6 12.58 10.83 7.62
C ASN A 6 11.87 11.46 8.84
N SER A 7 12.36 11.17 10.05
CA SER A 7 11.82 11.73 11.29
C SER A 7 11.82 13.26 11.33
N ASP A 8 12.68 13.89 10.55
CA ASP A 8 12.80 15.35 10.47
C ASP A 8 11.81 15.98 9.47
N TRP A 9 10.93 15.17 8.85
CA TRP A 9 9.93 15.67 7.89
C TRP A 9 8.96 16.67 8.51
N THR A 10 8.75 17.76 7.80
CA THR A 10 7.76 18.79 8.11
C THR A 10 6.45 18.52 7.39
N CYS A 11 5.39 19.27 7.74
CA CYS A 11 4.14 19.25 7.00
C CYS A 11 4.29 19.63 5.51
N ASN A 12 5.36 20.35 5.14
CA ASN A 12 5.60 20.69 3.75
C ASN A 12 6.16 19.50 2.95
N ASP A 13 6.99 18.67 3.58
CA ASP A 13 7.54 17.46 2.95
C ASP A 13 6.44 16.43 2.66
N LEU A 14 5.39 16.39 3.49
CA LEU A 14 4.20 15.56 3.26
C LEU A 14 3.44 15.92 1.97
N LYS A 15 3.58 17.14 1.44
CA LYS A 15 2.89 17.53 0.20
C LYS A 15 3.47 16.85 -1.04
N ASN A 16 4.76 16.54 -1.01
CA ASN A 16 5.51 15.94 -2.13
C ASN A 16 5.97 14.51 -1.80
N CYS A 17 5.44 13.92 -0.74
CA CYS A 17 5.84 12.59 -0.32
C CYS A 17 5.28 11.51 -1.25
N GLU A 18 6.10 10.49 -1.51
CA GLU A 18 5.67 9.31 -2.24
C GLU A 18 5.15 8.25 -1.27
N CYS A 19 4.01 7.68 -1.63
CA CYS A 19 3.31 6.68 -0.84
C CYS A 19 3.15 5.38 -1.65
N ASP A 20 3.46 4.26 -1.01
CA ASP A 20 3.03 2.93 -1.47
C ASP A 20 1.79 2.47 -0.72
N VAL A 21 0.90 1.78 -1.42
CA VAL A 21 -0.14 0.98 -0.78
C VAL A 21 0.46 -0.38 -0.45
N VAL A 22 0.28 -0.83 0.79
CA VAL A 22 0.81 -2.11 1.25
C VAL A 22 -0.27 -2.88 2.00
N GLU A 23 -0.23 -4.20 1.90
CA GLU A 23 -0.99 -5.13 2.74
C GLU A 23 -0.06 -5.70 3.81
N VAL A 24 -0.45 -5.64 5.08
CA VAL A 24 0.29 -6.28 6.17
C VAL A 24 -0.05 -7.76 6.17
N LEU A 25 0.95 -8.62 5.96
CA LEU A 25 0.77 -10.07 5.92
C LEU A 25 0.97 -10.70 7.29
N GLU A 26 1.99 -10.25 8.02
CA GLU A 26 2.40 -10.88 9.28
C GLU A 26 3.10 -9.86 10.18
N VAL A 27 2.99 -10.07 11.50
CA VAL A 27 3.81 -9.40 12.53
C VAL A 27 4.72 -10.45 13.13
N TYR A 28 6.03 -10.31 12.89
CA TYR A 28 7.05 -11.26 13.30
C TYR A 28 7.81 -10.77 14.54
N ASP A 29 7.77 -11.56 15.61
CA ASP A 29 8.47 -11.34 16.89
C ASP A 29 8.30 -9.92 17.49
N VAL A 30 7.20 -9.23 17.16
CA VAL A 30 6.93 -7.81 17.54
C VAL A 30 8.01 -6.82 17.05
N CYS A 31 9.02 -7.30 16.33
CA CYS A 31 10.13 -6.49 15.83
C CYS A 31 9.97 -6.12 14.35
N TRP A 32 9.19 -6.89 13.60
CA TRP A 32 9.07 -6.71 12.15
C TRP A 32 7.61 -6.85 11.69
N LEU A 33 7.22 -6.04 10.71
CA LEU A 33 6.01 -6.23 9.92
C LEU A 33 6.42 -6.71 8.54
N ILE A 34 5.85 -7.84 8.11
CA ILE A 34 6.00 -8.33 6.74
C ILE A 34 4.86 -7.73 5.93
N VAL A 35 5.21 -6.98 4.89
CA VAL A 35 4.24 -6.30 4.04
C VAL A 35 4.40 -6.71 2.58
N LEU A 36 3.26 -6.84 1.90
CA LEU A 36 3.17 -6.98 0.46
C LEU A 36 2.92 -5.60 -0.16
N VAL A 37 3.78 -5.18 -1.08
CA VAL A 37 3.55 -3.94 -1.81
C VAL A 37 2.52 -4.16 -2.90
N LEU A 38 1.57 -3.24 -3.00
CA LEU A 38 0.50 -3.31 -3.99
C LEU A 38 0.73 -2.29 -5.11
N ALA A 39 0.39 -2.68 -6.33
CA ALA A 39 0.35 -1.84 -7.51
C ALA A 39 -1.09 -1.62 -7.96
N GLN A 40 -1.40 -0.40 -8.40
CA GLN A 40 -2.70 -0.07 -8.98
C GLN A 40 -2.93 -0.89 -10.25
N VAL A 41 -4.14 -1.41 -10.42
CA VAL A 41 -4.56 -2.08 -11.64
C VAL A 41 -4.88 -1.02 -12.69
N ALA A 42 -4.24 -1.10 -13.86
CA ALA A 42 -4.47 -0.15 -14.95
C ALA A 42 -5.97 -0.05 -15.30
N GLY A 43 -6.47 1.19 -15.39
CA GLY A 43 -7.88 1.48 -15.65
C GLY A 43 -8.78 1.53 -14.42
N PHE A 44 -8.25 1.26 -13.21
CA PHE A 44 -9.00 1.35 -11.96
C PHE A 44 -8.28 2.26 -10.96
N GLU A 45 -9.00 3.23 -10.39
CA GLU A 45 -8.40 4.15 -9.42
C GLU A 45 -8.18 3.49 -8.05
N THR A 46 -9.11 2.63 -7.64
CA THR A 46 -9.19 2.06 -6.29
C THR A 46 -8.82 0.59 -6.21
N VAL A 47 -8.53 -0.06 -7.35
CA VAL A 47 -8.23 -1.49 -7.40
C VAL A 47 -6.73 -1.73 -7.48
N PHE A 48 -6.24 -2.56 -6.58
CA PHE A 48 -4.83 -2.85 -6.38
C PHE A 48 -4.59 -4.35 -6.39
N LYS A 49 -3.39 -4.76 -6.79
CA LYS A 49 -2.92 -6.16 -6.77
C LYS A 49 -1.48 -6.24 -6.30
N ALA A 50 -1.00 -7.44 -5.97
CA ALA A 50 0.41 -7.66 -5.65
C ALA A 50 1.32 -7.03 -6.71
N LYS A 51 2.20 -6.13 -6.29
CA LYS A 51 3.28 -5.64 -7.15
C LYS A 51 4.21 -6.82 -7.40
N ARG A 52 4.61 -7.01 -8.66
CA ARG A 52 5.56 -8.06 -9.04
C ARG A 52 6.87 -7.48 -9.51
N GLU A 53 7.96 -8.06 -9.05
CA GLU A 53 9.32 -7.75 -9.45
C GLU A 53 10.06 -9.05 -9.76
N ALA A 54 10.72 -9.10 -10.92
CA ALA A 54 11.37 -10.31 -11.44
C ALA A 54 10.48 -11.59 -11.42
N GLY A 55 9.16 -11.43 -11.58
CA GLY A 55 8.19 -12.54 -11.59
C GLY A 55 7.65 -12.96 -10.21
N HIS A 56 8.13 -12.36 -9.13
CA HIS A 56 7.72 -12.66 -7.76
C HIS A 56 6.96 -11.49 -7.12
N ASP A 57 6.13 -11.79 -6.12
CA ASP A 57 5.44 -10.77 -5.34
C ASP A 57 6.48 -9.97 -4.53
N TYR A 58 6.35 -8.64 -4.55
CA TYR A 58 7.27 -7.75 -3.87
C TYR A 58 6.92 -7.62 -2.38
N ILE A 59 7.59 -8.44 -1.57
CA ILE A 59 7.43 -8.51 -0.11
C ILE A 59 8.64 -7.86 0.55
N MET A 60 8.41 -7.06 1.58
CA MET A 60 9.48 -6.44 2.37
C MET A 60 9.19 -6.52 3.87
N GLY A 61 10.24 -6.52 4.68
CA GLY A 61 10.16 -6.38 6.13
C GLY A 61 10.32 -4.92 6.54
N ILE A 62 9.41 -4.43 7.38
CA ILE A 62 9.49 -3.10 8.00
C ILE A 62 9.81 -3.28 9.48
N PRO A 63 10.91 -2.72 9.99
CA PRO A 63 11.22 -2.84 11.40
C PRO A 63 10.21 -2.03 12.22
N TRP A 64 9.93 -2.47 13.45
CA TRP A 64 8.94 -1.86 14.34
C TRP A 64 9.22 -0.38 14.61
N ILE A 65 10.50 -0.01 14.65
CA ILE A 65 10.93 1.39 14.83
C ILE A 65 10.46 2.28 13.68
N GLU A 66 10.18 1.74 12.50
CA GLU A 66 9.70 2.47 11.32
C GLU A 66 8.17 2.47 11.17
N LEU A 67 7.41 2.11 12.21
CA LEU A 67 5.94 2.10 12.17
C LEU A 67 5.33 3.46 11.81
N PHE A 68 6.02 4.57 12.07
CA PHE A 68 5.60 5.91 11.67
C PHE A 68 5.49 6.09 10.13
N ARG A 69 6.03 5.17 9.33
CA ARG A 69 5.88 5.17 7.86
C ARG A 69 4.44 4.85 7.44
N PHE A 70 3.65 4.22 8.31
CA PHE A 70 2.26 3.91 8.06
C PHE A 70 1.38 5.12 8.36
N SER A 71 0.94 5.77 7.29
CA SER A 71 0.13 6.98 7.33
C SER A 71 -1.35 6.72 7.68
N HIS A 72 -1.96 5.71 7.06
CA HIS A 72 -3.38 5.39 7.18
C HIS A 72 -3.59 3.89 7.06
N GLN A 73 -4.64 3.38 7.70
CA GLN A 73 -5.20 2.06 7.42
C GLN A 73 -6.43 2.22 6.52
N LEU A 74 -6.45 1.48 5.40
CA LEU A 74 -7.50 1.59 4.39
C LEU A 74 -8.45 0.39 4.50
N PRO A 75 -9.77 0.62 4.61
CA PRO A 75 -10.75 -0.45 4.41
C PRO A 75 -10.60 -1.01 2.99
N ALA A 76 -10.58 -2.33 2.88
CA ALA A 76 -10.39 -3.03 1.61
C ALA A 76 -11.36 -4.20 1.46
N PHE A 77 -11.81 -4.42 0.23
CA PHE A 77 -12.59 -5.59 -0.17
C PHE A 77 -11.77 -6.44 -1.14
N ARG A 78 -11.72 -7.76 -0.94
CA ARG A 78 -11.00 -8.69 -1.81
C ARG A 78 -11.96 -9.38 -2.77
N PHE A 79 -11.69 -9.31 -4.06
CA PHE A 79 -12.45 -10.03 -5.08
C PHE A 79 -12.11 -11.52 -5.05
N THR A 80 -12.91 -12.36 -4.40
CA THR A 80 -12.59 -13.79 -4.24
C THR A 80 -13.29 -14.69 -5.27
N GLU A 81 -14.44 -14.26 -5.80
CA GLU A 81 -15.30 -15.08 -6.65
C GLU A 81 -14.87 -15.09 -8.11
N VAL A 82 -15.13 -16.21 -8.79
CA VAL A 82 -14.75 -16.45 -10.19
C VAL A 82 -15.37 -15.45 -11.15
N ARG A 83 -16.57 -14.94 -10.84
CA ARG A 83 -17.27 -13.95 -11.69
C ARG A 83 -16.49 -12.65 -11.91
N TYR A 84 -15.54 -12.34 -11.03
CA TYR A 84 -14.69 -11.15 -11.15
C TYR A 84 -13.56 -11.31 -12.20
N GLY A 85 -13.40 -12.50 -12.78
CA GLY A 85 -12.49 -12.74 -13.90
C GLY A 85 -11.05 -12.32 -13.57
N SER A 86 -10.50 -11.39 -14.37
CA SER A 86 -9.14 -10.88 -14.21
C SER A 86 -8.92 -10.07 -12.92
N LEU A 87 -9.98 -9.59 -12.27
CA LEU A 87 -9.89 -8.87 -11.01
C LEU A 87 -9.87 -9.80 -9.80
N ARG A 88 -10.12 -11.09 -9.97
CA ARG A 88 -10.05 -12.06 -8.87
C ARG A 88 -8.67 -12.02 -8.22
N GLY A 89 -8.66 -11.92 -6.89
CA GLY A 89 -7.46 -11.77 -6.06
C GLY A 89 -7.06 -10.31 -5.80
N CYS A 90 -7.57 -9.35 -6.56
CA CYS A 90 -7.31 -7.92 -6.33
C CYS A 90 -8.07 -7.39 -5.10
N LEU A 91 -7.59 -6.26 -4.60
CA LEU A 91 -8.15 -5.51 -3.49
C LEU A 91 -8.75 -4.21 -4.01
N GLU A 92 -10.01 -3.94 -3.70
CA GLU A 92 -10.63 -2.64 -3.87
C GLU A 92 -10.55 -1.86 -2.57
N LEU A 93 -9.97 -0.67 -2.62
CA LEU A 93 -9.84 0.23 -1.48
C LEU A 93 -11.00 1.22 -1.44
N HIS A 94 -11.42 1.59 -0.24
CA HIS A 94 -12.46 2.60 -0.09
C HIS A 94 -11.96 3.98 -0.55
N HIS A 95 -12.55 4.51 -1.63
CA HIS A 95 -12.11 5.75 -2.28
C HIS A 95 -11.97 6.94 -1.31
N LYS A 96 -12.97 7.16 -0.43
CA LYS A 96 -12.95 8.30 0.52
C LYS A 96 -11.92 8.17 1.64
N SER A 97 -11.28 7.01 1.75
CA SER A 97 -10.24 6.75 2.75
C SER A 97 -8.84 6.88 2.14
N MET A 98 -8.70 6.99 0.81
CA MET A 98 -7.42 7.03 0.15
C MET A 98 -6.69 8.37 0.39
N PRO A 99 -5.40 8.36 0.79
CA PRO A 99 -4.64 9.58 1.00
C PRO A 99 -4.43 10.36 -0.29
N ALA A 100 -4.43 11.69 -0.20
CA ALA A 100 -4.14 12.57 -1.33
C ALA A 100 -2.76 12.29 -1.97
N CYS A 101 -1.78 11.79 -1.21
CA CYS A 101 -0.46 11.42 -1.76
C CYS A 101 -0.51 10.26 -2.78
N LEU A 102 -1.60 9.50 -2.87
CA LEU A 102 -1.77 8.44 -3.88
C LEU A 102 -2.29 8.96 -5.22
N PHE A 103 -2.78 10.21 -5.25
CA PHE A 103 -3.30 10.86 -6.45
C PHE A 103 -2.49 12.14 -6.69
N PRO A 104 -1.38 12.08 -7.43
CA PRO A 104 -0.68 13.29 -7.83
C PRO A 104 -1.67 14.25 -8.47
N LEU A 105 -1.77 15.47 -7.94
CA LEU A 105 -2.54 16.54 -8.57
C LEU A 105 -2.02 16.71 -10.00
N LYS A 106 -2.89 16.53 -10.99
CA LYS A 106 -2.57 16.79 -12.41
C LYS A 106 -2.38 18.29 -12.65
#